data_AF-A0A2W4I0I9-F1
#
_entry.id   AF-A0A2W4I0I9-F1
#
_cell.length_a   1.000
_cell.length_b   1.000
_cell.length_c   1.000
_cell.angle_alpha   90.00
_cell.angle_beta   90.00
_cell.angle_gamma   90.00
#
_symmetry.space_group_name_H-M   'P 1'
#
loop_
_entity.id
_entity.type
_entity.pdbx_description
1 polymer ?
#
loop_
_entity_poly.entity_id
_entity_poly.type
_entity_poly.pdbx_seq_one_letter_code
_entity_poly.pdbx_strand_id
1 'polypeptide(L)'
;MSQKTVNYRKGDVVLVSFPYTTDEGTTQTKRRPAVLISNDYNNSRLDDVLLVPLTSNTTRAAREPTQVVVMMNTPEGQAGGLRLDSVIDCTVIATIPKTLLVNKIGAFPQETMERVDQCLMIAMAIGRPIYKEKPGGPDEDIPESA
;
A
#
# COMPACT_ATOMS: atom_id res chain seq x y z
N MET A 1 0.27 19.98 -26.26
CA MET A 1 0.20 20.31 -24.82
C MET A 1 1.36 19.60 -24.14
N SER A 2 2.29 20.35 -23.53
CA SER A 2 3.46 19.77 -22.87
C SER A 2 3.01 19.06 -21.59
N GLN A 3 2.90 17.74 -21.62
CA GLN A 3 2.74 16.99 -20.37
C GLN A 3 4.04 17.18 -19.58
N LYS A 4 3.92 17.81 -18.41
CA LYS A 4 5.01 17.90 -17.44
C LYS A 4 5.37 16.46 -17.06
N THR A 5 6.56 15.98 -17.45
CA THR A 5 7.01 14.63 -17.11
C THR A 5 7.16 14.54 -15.60
N VAL A 6 6.15 13.99 -14.92
CA VAL A 6 6.22 13.71 -13.49
C VAL A 6 7.12 12.49 -13.32
N ASN A 7 8.28 12.69 -12.69
CA ASN A 7 9.17 11.59 -12.36
C ASN A 7 8.66 10.91 -11.07
N TYR A 8 8.09 9.73 -11.23
CA TYR A 8 7.53 8.95 -10.14
C TYR A 8 8.59 8.10 -9.45
N ARG A 9 8.58 8.06 -8.12
CA ARG A 9 9.53 7.29 -7.32
C ARG A 9 8.84 6.31 -6.38
N LYS A 10 9.56 5.28 -5.94
CA LYS A 10 9.12 4.39 -4.87
C LYS A 10 8.77 5.23 -3.63
N GLY A 11 7.63 4.95 -3.02
CA GLY A 11 7.11 5.68 -1.87
C GLY A 11 6.30 6.93 -2.20
N ASP A 12 6.25 7.36 -3.46
CA ASP A 12 5.32 8.41 -3.87
C ASP A 12 3.88 7.96 -3.64
N VAL A 13 3.08 8.84 -3.02
CA VAL A 13 1.65 8.65 -2.87
C VAL A 13 0.95 9.41 -3.98
N VAL A 14 0.16 8.70 -4.76
CA VAL A 14 -0.52 9.19 -5.96
C VAL A 14 -2.01 8.97 -5.85
N LEU A 15 -2.80 9.88 -6.44
CA LEU A 15 -4.22 9.68 -6.62
C LEU A 15 -4.45 8.95 -7.95
N VAL A 16 -5.10 7.80 -7.88
CA VAL A 16 -5.32 6.93 -9.03
C VAL A 16 -6.80 6.91 -9.39
N SER A 17 -7.07 6.99 -10.69
CA SER A 17 -8.40 6.83 -11.26
C SER A 17 -8.68 5.34 -11.53
N PHE A 18 -8.98 4.58 -10.49
CA PHE A 18 -9.28 3.14 -10.65
C PHE A 18 -10.65 2.94 -11.31
N PRO A 19 -10.72 2.23 -12.46
CA PRO A 19 -11.99 1.78 -13.00
C PRO A 19 -12.51 0.63 -12.11
N TYR A 20 -13.61 0.87 -11.40
CA TYR A 20 -14.32 -0.20 -10.70
C TYR A 20 -15.65 -0.45 -11.41
N THR A 21 -15.90 -1.70 -11.76
CA THR A 21 -17.24 -2.16 -12.15
C THR A 21 -18.03 -2.41 -10.86
N THR A 22 -19.18 -1.77 -10.70
CA THR A 22 -20.10 -2.09 -9.60
C THR A 22 -20.86 -3.37 -9.93
N ASP A 23 -21.41 -4.03 -8.91
CA ASP A 23 -22.25 -5.24 -9.05
C ASP A 23 -23.46 -5.02 -9.97
N GLU A 24 -23.83 -3.76 -10.19
CA GLU A 24 -24.90 -3.28 -11.10
C GLU A 24 -24.42 -3.07 -12.55
N GLY A 25 -23.19 -3.47 -12.88
CA GLY A 25 -22.61 -3.31 -14.23
C GLY A 25 -22.24 -1.87 -14.60
N THR A 26 -22.33 -0.93 -13.66
CA THR A 26 -21.96 0.48 -13.90
C THR A 26 -20.50 0.72 -13.56
N THR A 27 -19.72 1.29 -14.48
CA THR A 27 -18.32 1.65 -14.20
C THR A 27 -18.29 2.96 -13.44
N GLN A 28 -17.97 2.92 -12.14
CA GLN A 28 -17.73 4.11 -11.34
C GLN A 28 -16.24 4.34 -11.16
N THR A 29 -15.79 5.54 -11.49
CA THR A 29 -14.40 5.93 -11.31
C THR A 29 -14.23 6.55 -9.93
N LYS A 30 -13.77 5.76 -8.95
CA LYS A 30 -13.44 6.28 -7.62
C LYS A 30 -11.95 6.60 -7.58
N ARG A 31 -11.62 7.86 -7.31
CA ARG A 31 -10.23 8.28 -7.09
C ARG A 31 -9.77 7.81 -5.73
N ARG A 32 -8.73 6.97 -5.70
CA ARG A 32 -8.17 6.44 -4.44
C ARG A 32 -6.68 6.70 -4.38
N PRO A 33 -6.14 7.04 -3.20
CA PRO A 33 -4.70 7.09 -3.00
C PRO A 33 -4.08 5.70 -3.23
N ALA A 34 -2.85 5.69 -3.72
CA ALA A 34 -2.01 4.50 -3.82
C ALA A 34 -0.55 4.89 -3.58
N VAL A 35 0.24 3.96 -3.03
CA VAL A 35 1.69 4.13 -2.88
C VAL A 35 2.43 3.37 -3.96
N LEU A 36 3.40 4.00 -4.61
CA LEU A 36 4.26 3.34 -5.58
C LEU A 36 5.27 2.43 -4.89
N ILE A 37 5.37 1.19 -5.36
CA ILE A 37 6.28 0.17 -4.80
C ILE A 37 7.37 -0.25 -5.80
N SER A 38 7.20 0.09 -7.08
CA SER A 38 8.15 -0.19 -8.15
C SER A 38 9.40 0.68 -8.04
N ASN A 39 10.54 0.14 -8.50
CA ASN A 39 11.83 0.83 -8.45
C ASN A 39 11.88 2.05 -9.39
N ASP A 40 12.66 3.06 -8.99
CA ASP A 40 12.81 4.34 -9.71
C ASP A 40 13.35 4.19 -11.14
N TYR A 41 14.16 3.16 -11.39
CA TYR A 41 14.72 2.87 -12.71
C TYR A 41 13.60 2.49 -13.70
N ASN A 42 12.64 1.66 -13.27
CA ASN A 42 11.49 1.27 -14.07
C ASN A 42 10.46 2.40 -14.18
N ASN A 43 10.16 3.08 -13.07
CA ASN A 43 9.29 4.28 -13.07
C ASN A 43 9.84 5.36 -14.00
N SER A 44 11.16 5.39 -14.17
CA SER A 44 11.96 5.98 -15.24
C SER A 44 11.37 6.00 -16.64
N ARG A 45 11.13 4.77 -17.11
CA ARG A 45 11.13 4.44 -18.54
C ARG A 45 9.87 3.74 -19.01
N LEU A 46 9.21 3.00 -18.11
CA LEU A 46 8.06 2.18 -18.47
C LEU A 46 6.82 3.05 -18.42
N ASP A 47 5.83 2.75 -19.26
CA ASP A 47 4.54 3.47 -19.24
C ASP A 47 3.67 3.06 -18.05
N ASP A 48 3.96 1.91 -17.44
CA ASP A 48 3.25 1.37 -16.29
C ASP A 48 4.07 1.51 -15.00
N VAL A 49 3.37 1.55 -13.87
CA VAL A 49 3.96 1.51 -12.52
C VAL A 49 3.27 0.43 -11.68
N LEU A 50 4.01 -0.16 -10.74
CA LEU A 50 3.46 -1.02 -9.69
C LEU A 50 3.20 -0.18 -8.44
N LEU A 51 2.00 -0.35 -7.89
CA LEU A 51 1.55 0.34 -6.69
C LEU A 51 0.68 -0.57 -5.80
N VAL A 52 0.43 -0.09 -4.59
CA VAL A 52 -0.53 -0.68 -3.64
C VAL A 52 -1.58 0.39 -3.31
N PRO A 53 -2.88 0.11 -3.49
CA PRO A 53 -3.93 1.06 -3.16
C PRO A 53 -4.09 1.22 -1.65
N LEU A 54 -4.57 2.40 -1.25
CA LEU A 54 -4.97 2.67 0.13
C LEU A 54 -6.49 2.57 0.25
N THR A 55 -6.94 1.98 1.36
CA THR A 55 -8.35 1.88 1.73
C THR A 55 -8.60 2.57 3.07
N SER A 56 -9.71 3.29 3.18
CA SER A 56 -10.18 3.85 4.45
C SER A 56 -10.93 2.83 5.31
N ASN A 57 -11.10 1.59 4.82
CA ASN A 57 -11.69 0.51 5.60
C ASN A 57 -10.62 -0.09 6.53
N THR A 58 -10.61 0.36 7.78
CA THR A 58 -9.63 -0.04 8.80
C THR A 58 -10.02 -1.29 9.59
N THR A 59 -11.14 -1.95 9.26
CA THR A 59 -11.76 -3.02 10.09
C THR A 59 -10.82 -4.19 10.42
N ARG A 60 -9.86 -4.51 9.54
CA ARG A 60 -8.91 -5.64 9.72
C ARG A 60 -7.47 -5.20 10.02
N ALA A 61 -7.22 -3.90 9.97
CA ALA A 61 -5.87 -3.34 9.86
C ALA A 61 -4.98 -3.54 11.08
N ALA A 62 -5.59 -3.75 12.25
CA ALA A 62 -4.86 -4.00 13.50
C ALA A 62 -4.43 -5.47 13.68
N ARG A 63 -4.84 -6.39 12.79
CA ARG A 63 -4.69 -7.84 13.01
C ARG A 63 -3.90 -8.57 11.93
N GLU A 64 -3.72 -7.96 10.76
CA GLU A 64 -3.11 -8.62 9.61
C GLU A 64 -1.69 -8.10 9.36
N PRO A 65 -0.67 -8.97 9.29
CA PRO A 65 0.71 -8.56 9.00
C PRO A 65 0.91 -8.09 7.54
N THR A 66 -0.08 -8.32 6.68
CA THR A 66 -0.13 -7.85 5.29
C THR A 66 -0.81 -6.48 5.14
N GLN A 67 -1.02 -5.77 6.25
CA GLN A 67 -1.66 -4.45 6.27
C GLN A 67 -0.82 -3.45 7.07
N VAL A 68 -0.67 -2.24 6.53
CA VAL A 68 0.06 -1.13 7.18
C VAL A 68 -0.91 0.02 7.45
N VAL A 69 -1.18 0.29 8.73
CA VAL A 69 -2.05 1.40 9.16
C VAL A 69 -1.29 2.72 9.09
N VAL A 70 -1.88 3.73 8.46
CA VAL A 70 -1.37 5.09 8.42
C VAL A 70 -2.49 6.04 8.83
N MET A 71 -2.33 6.65 10.00
CA MET A 71 -3.31 7.61 10.53
C MET A 71 -3.11 8.97 9.87
N MET A 72 -4.19 9.67 9.52
CA MET A 72 -4.09 10.94 8.79
C MET A 72 -3.40 12.05 9.59
N ASN A 73 -3.53 12.01 10.91
CA ASN A 73 -3.03 13.05 11.82
C ASN A 73 -1.58 12.81 12.29
N THR A 74 -0.90 11.77 11.81
CA THR A 74 0.51 11.52 12.12
C THR A 74 1.43 12.16 11.06
N PRO A 75 2.73 12.36 11.36
CA PRO A 75 3.67 12.91 10.39
C PRO A 75 3.73 12.09 9.07
N GLU A 76 3.64 10.76 9.15
CA GLU A 76 3.60 9.90 7.95
C GLU A 76 2.33 10.08 7.13
N GLY A 77 1.16 10.24 7.77
CA GLY A 77 -0.10 10.49 7.07
C GLY A 77 -0.13 11.83 6.37
N GLN A 78 0.39 12.87 7.02
CA GLN A 78 0.53 14.21 6.44
C GLN A 78 1.54 14.22 5.29
N ALA A 79 2.70 13.57 5.44
CA ALA A 79 3.69 13.44 4.37
C ALA A 79 3.14 12.68 3.14
N GLY A 80 2.31 11.66 3.38
CA GLY A 80 1.59 10.93 2.34
C GLY A 80 0.41 11.70 1.71
N GLY A 81 0.04 12.88 2.22
CA GLY A 81 -1.08 13.67 1.72
C GLY A 81 -2.45 13.03 2.00
N LEU A 82 -2.54 12.20 3.04
CA LEU A 82 -3.78 11.49 3.38
C LEU A 82 -4.80 12.43 4.01
N ARG A 83 -6.08 12.22 3.65
CA ARG A 83 -7.22 12.98 4.19
C ARG A 83 -8.09 12.19 5.16
N LEU A 84 -7.83 10.89 5.27
CA LEU A 84 -8.55 9.93 6.09
C LEU A 84 -7.55 8.91 6.60
N ASP A 85 -7.82 8.34 7.78
CA ASP A 85 -7.10 7.17 8.25
C ASP A 85 -7.20 6.07 7.19
N SER A 86 -6.05 5.50 6.85
CA SER A 86 -5.93 4.62 5.70
C SER A 86 -5.10 3.40 6.05
N VAL A 87 -5.32 2.35 5.26
CA VAL A 87 -4.59 1.10 5.31
C VAL A 87 -3.98 0.85 3.94
N ILE A 88 -2.69 0.59 3.91
CA ILE A 88 -2.00 0.06 2.74
C ILE A 88 -2.17 -1.46 2.81
N ASP A 89 -2.94 -2.03 1.88
CA ASP A 89 -3.23 -3.46 1.84
C ASP A 89 -2.29 -4.15 0.85
N CYS A 90 -1.18 -4.71 1.33
CA CYS A 90 -0.15 -5.31 0.48
C CYS A 90 -0.61 -6.60 -0.22
N THR A 91 -1.80 -7.12 0.11
CA THR A 91 -2.40 -8.23 -0.65
C THR A 91 -2.93 -7.78 -2.02
N VAL A 92 -3.13 -6.48 -2.21
CA VAL A 92 -3.61 -5.90 -3.46
C VAL A 92 -2.47 -5.13 -4.13
N ILE A 93 -1.78 -5.79 -5.06
CA ILE A 93 -0.76 -5.15 -5.90
C ILE A 93 -1.36 -4.92 -7.28
N ALA A 94 -1.30 -3.69 -7.78
CA ALA A 94 -1.78 -3.35 -9.11
C ALA A 94 -0.65 -2.80 -9.98
N THR A 95 -0.62 -3.26 -11.23
CA THR A 95 0.15 -2.63 -12.31
C THR A 95 -0.82 -1.76 -13.09
N ILE A 96 -0.54 -0.46 -13.20
CA ILE A 96 -1.40 0.47 -13.91
C ILE A 96 -0.60 1.38 -14.86
N PRO A 97 -1.20 1.80 -15.97
CA PRO A 97 -0.60 2.81 -16.82
C PRO A 97 -0.56 4.16 -16.13
N LYS A 98 0.54 4.90 -16.33
CA LYS A 98 0.75 6.25 -15.80
C LYS A 98 -0.35 7.23 -16.21
N THR A 99 -1.07 6.96 -17.29
CA THR A 99 -2.22 7.75 -17.76
C THR A 99 -3.41 7.74 -16.78
N LEU A 100 -3.49 6.74 -15.88
CA LEU A 100 -4.50 6.67 -14.82
C LEU A 100 -4.07 7.39 -13.52
N LEU A 101 -2.81 7.86 -13.46
CA LEU A 101 -2.31 8.66 -12.34
C LEU A 101 -2.81 10.10 -12.51
N VAL A 102 -3.66 10.55 -11.60
CA VAL A 102 -4.23 11.89 -11.64
C VAL A 102 -3.19 12.93 -11.21
N ASN A 103 -2.57 12.70 -10.05
CA ASN A 103 -1.53 13.55 -9.49
C ASN A 103 -0.78 12.84 -8.36
N LYS A 104 0.47 13.27 -8.11
CA LYS A 104 1.18 12.97 -6.86
C LYS A 104 0.63 13.88 -5.75
N ILE A 105 0.26 13.28 -4.62
CA ILE A 105 -0.32 13.97 -3.46
C ILE A 105 0.61 14.02 -2.24
N GLY A 106 1.63 13.16 -2.22
CA GLY A 106 2.60 13.11 -1.13
C GLY A 106 3.69 12.07 -1.39
N ALA A 107 4.46 11.77 -0.37
CA ALA A 107 5.42 10.66 -0.35
C ALA A 107 5.58 10.17 1.09
N PHE A 108 5.59 8.85 1.27
CA PHE A 108 5.83 8.28 2.59
C PHE A 108 7.30 8.37 2.99
N PRO A 109 7.59 8.60 4.28
CA PRO A 109 8.95 8.58 4.77
C PRO A 109 9.52 7.15 4.72
N GLN A 110 10.86 7.06 4.78
CA GLN A 110 11.59 5.80 4.67
C GLN A 110 11.12 4.74 5.67
N GLU A 111 10.86 5.12 6.92
CA GLU A 111 10.37 4.22 7.97
C GLU A 111 9.02 3.57 7.62
N THR A 112 8.09 4.34 7.06
CA THR A 112 6.81 3.81 6.58
C THR A 112 7.05 2.87 5.40
N MET A 113 7.98 3.20 4.49
CA MET A 113 8.31 2.34 3.35
C MET A 113 8.98 1.03 3.77
N GLU A 114 9.76 1.01 4.85
CA GLU A 114 10.31 -0.22 5.42
C GLU A 114 9.21 -1.15 5.94
N ARG A 115 8.19 -0.58 6.61
CA ARG A 115 7.00 -1.34 7.00
C ARG A 115 6.24 -1.89 5.79
N VAL A 116 6.11 -1.10 4.73
CA VAL A 116 5.49 -1.54 3.46
C VAL A 116 6.30 -2.68 2.82
N ASP A 117 7.63 -2.60 2.83
CA ASP A 117 8.50 -3.65 2.30
C ASP A 117 8.37 -4.96 3.08
N GLN A 118 8.30 -4.91 4.42
CA GLN A 118 8.02 -6.08 5.26
C GLN A 118 6.63 -6.66 4.93
N CYS A 119 5.63 -5.80 4.83
CA CYS A 119 4.25 -6.16 4.50
C CYS A 119 4.15 -6.86 3.13
N LEU A 120 4.86 -6.37 2.10
CA LEU A 120 4.93 -6.98 0.77
C LEU A 120 5.65 -8.34 0.80
N MET A 121 6.76 -8.44 1.53
CA MET A 121 7.48 -9.72 1.71
C MET A 121 6.57 -10.80 2.31
N ILE A 122 5.80 -10.45 3.34
CA ILE A 122 4.83 -11.36 3.96
C ILE A 122 3.71 -11.72 2.98
N ALA A 123 3.11 -10.73 2.31
CA ALA A 123 2.01 -10.95 1.37
C ALA A 123 2.38 -11.86 0.18
N MET A 124 3.63 -11.78 -0.27
CA MET A 124 4.13 -12.55 -1.41
C MET A 124 4.89 -13.82 -1.03
N ALA A 125 5.05 -14.11 0.27
CA ALA A 125 5.87 -15.21 0.79
C ALA A 125 7.31 -15.21 0.23
N ILE A 126 7.93 -14.02 0.15
CA ILE A 126 9.32 -13.85 -0.31
C ILE A 126 10.19 -13.18 0.75
N GLY A 127 11.50 -13.41 0.67
CA GLY A 127 12.46 -12.83 1.62
C GLY A 127 12.43 -13.47 3.00
N ARG A 128 13.00 -12.80 3.99
CA ARG A 128 12.95 -13.19 5.41
C ARG A 128 12.28 -12.05 6.18
N PRO A 129 10.93 -11.99 6.21
CA PRO A 129 10.23 -10.96 6.94
C PRO A 129 10.49 -11.09 8.44
N ILE A 130 10.57 -9.97 9.13
CA ILE A 130 10.74 -9.93 10.58
C ILE A 130 9.36 -10.11 11.20
N TYR A 131 9.08 -11.30 11.73
CA TYR A 131 7.92 -11.53 12.57
C TYR A 131 8.24 -11.03 13.98
N LYS A 132 7.48 -10.04 14.48
CA LYS A 132 7.44 -9.79 15.92
C LYS A 132 6.62 -10.92 16.53
N GLU A 133 7.26 -11.76 17.34
CA GLU A 133 6.56 -12.75 18.16
C GLU A 133 5.44 -12.04 18.94
N LYS A 134 4.21 -12.55 18.83
CA LYS A 134 3.15 -12.18 19.77
C LYS A 134 3.55 -12.74 21.13
N PRO A 135 3.52 -11.95 22.23
CA PRO A 135 3.50 -12.55 23.54
C PRO A 135 2.16 -13.31 23.67
N GLY A 136 2.23 -14.65 23.73
CA GLY A 136 1.07 -15.55 23.91
C GLY A 136 0.53 -16.22 22.63
N GLY A 137 1.37 -17.00 21.92
CA GLY A 137 0.91 -18.01 20.96
C GLY A 137 0.52 -19.33 21.67
N PRO A 138 -0.28 -20.20 21.04
CA PRO A 138 -1.07 -21.24 21.72
C PRO A 138 -0.29 -22.49 22.17
N ASP A 139 1.03 -22.44 22.19
CA ASP A 139 1.87 -23.59 22.57
C ASP A 139 2.12 -23.64 24.09
N GLU A 140 1.06 -23.44 24.90
CA GLU A 140 1.14 -23.54 26.36
C GLU A 140 0.24 -24.62 26.98
N ASP A 141 -0.43 -25.47 26.19
CA ASP A 141 -1.19 -26.59 26.74
C ASP A 141 -1.17 -27.84 25.84
N ILE A 142 -0.07 -28.59 25.90
CA ILE A 142 -0.11 -30.05 25.76
C ILE A 142 0.79 -30.64 26.85
N PRO A 143 0.25 -31.15 27.97
CA PRO A 143 0.99 -32.05 28.81
C PRO A 143 1.20 -33.36 28.04
N GLU A 144 2.46 -33.63 27.72
CA GLU A 144 2.93 -34.96 27.37
C GLU A 144 2.60 -35.93 28.51
N SER A 145 2.07 -37.09 28.13
CA SER A 145 1.62 -38.22 28.96
C SER A 145 2.25 -38.41 30.35
N ALA A 146 1.39 -38.61 31.35
CA ALA A 146 1.59 -39.57 32.45
C ALA A 146 0.24 -40.17 32.85
#